data_AF-A0A164Q6P6-F1
#
_entry.id   AF-A0A164Q6P6-F1
#
_cell.length_a   1.000
_cell.length_b   1.000
_cell.length_c   1.000
_cell.angle_alpha   90.00
_cell.angle_beta   90.00
_cell.angle_gamma   90.00
#
_symmetry.space_group_name_H-M   'P 1'
#
loop_
_entity.id
_entity.type
_entity.pdbx_description
1 polymer ?
#
loop_
_entity_poly.entity_id
_entity_poly.type
_entity_poly.pdbx_seq_one_letter_code
_entity_poly.pdbx_strand_id
1 'polypeptide(L)'
;MHVVGQVAAPGLVTVAADARVADALEAAGGATAEADLAALNLARTVTDGEQIVVPRPGEAVPAAGPAAPAAGATAGGAVDLNAADATALDALPGIGPVLAERIVAWRDENGPFTTVDELGEVSGIGPAVLADVRDLVRV
;
A
#
# COMPACT_ATOMS: atom_id res chain seq x y z
N MET A 1 -7.16 -19.19 -4.93
CA MET A 1 -7.22 -17.85 -4.30
C MET A 1 -7.27 -17.98 -2.78
N HIS A 2 -6.88 -16.93 -2.03
CA HIS A 2 -6.83 -16.94 -0.56
C HIS A 2 -7.91 -16.01 0.03
N VAL A 3 -8.73 -16.49 0.96
CA VAL A 3 -9.74 -15.67 1.65
C VAL A 3 -9.39 -15.61 3.13
N VAL A 4 -9.28 -14.41 3.69
CA VAL A 4 -8.90 -14.16 5.09
C VAL A 4 -9.80 -13.12 5.74
N GLY A 5 -9.72 -13.00 7.07
CA GLY A 5 -10.49 -12.03 7.84
C GLY A 5 -11.79 -12.61 8.38
N GLN A 6 -12.87 -11.84 8.32
CA GLN A 6 -14.16 -12.13 8.94
C GLN A 6 -15.01 -13.12 8.12
N VAL A 7 -14.50 -14.34 7.97
CA VAL A 7 -15.16 -15.46 7.29
C VAL A 7 -15.17 -16.71 8.17
N ALA A 8 -16.11 -17.63 7.92
CA ALA A 8 -16.25 -18.84 8.73
C ALA A 8 -15.05 -19.80 8.59
N ALA A 9 -14.48 -19.94 7.39
CA ALA A 9 -13.36 -20.81 7.09
C ALA A 9 -12.30 -20.07 6.26
N PRO A 10 -11.44 -19.26 6.89
CA PRO A 10 -10.34 -18.58 6.20
C PRO A 10 -9.32 -19.61 5.68
N GLY A 11 -8.80 -19.35 4.48
CA GLY A 11 -7.85 -20.24 3.81
C GLY A 11 -7.93 -20.18 2.30
N LEU A 12 -7.28 -21.13 1.64
CA LEU A 12 -7.33 -21.26 0.19
C LEU A 12 -8.67 -21.82 -0.23
N VAL A 13 -9.33 -21.14 -1.17
CA VAL A 13 -10.58 -21.58 -1.78
C VAL A 13 -10.41 -21.73 -3.28
N THR A 14 -11.19 -22.65 -3.83
CA THR A 14 -11.26 -22.91 -5.27
C THR A 14 -12.65 -22.52 -5.75
N VAL A 15 -12.71 -21.70 -6.80
CA VAL A 15 -13.94 -21.20 -7.40
C VAL A 15 -13.86 -21.32 -8.92
N ALA A 16 -14.98 -21.10 -9.62
CA ALA A 16 -15.00 -21.05 -11.07
C ALA A 16 -14.15 -19.90 -11.62
N ALA A 17 -13.68 -20.01 -12.87
CA ALA A 17 -12.79 -19.02 -13.48
C ALA A 17 -13.44 -17.63 -13.68
N ASP A 18 -14.77 -17.57 -13.73
CA ASP A 18 -15.59 -16.36 -13.85
C ASP A 18 -16.28 -15.98 -12.53
N ALA A 19 -15.90 -16.62 -11.43
CA ALA A 19 -16.48 -16.39 -10.12
C ALA A 19 -16.24 -14.95 -9.63
N ARG A 20 -17.18 -14.46 -8.84
CA ARG A 20 -17.13 -13.16 -8.19
C ARG A 20 -16.64 -13.26 -6.75
N VAL A 21 -16.32 -12.12 -6.15
CA VAL A 21 -15.93 -12.01 -4.74
C VAL A 21 -17.00 -12.62 -3.83
N ALA A 22 -18.28 -12.48 -4.16
CA ALA A 22 -19.38 -13.14 -3.44
C ALA A 22 -19.27 -14.67 -3.42
N ASP A 23 -18.94 -15.28 -4.57
CA ASP A 23 -18.83 -16.74 -4.69
C ASP A 23 -17.64 -17.27 -3.89
N ALA A 24 -16.54 -16.51 -3.86
CA ALA A 24 -15.37 -16.83 -3.04
C ALA A 24 -15.65 -16.70 -1.54
N LEU A 25 -16.46 -15.72 -1.14
CA LEU A 25 -16.90 -15.56 0.24
C LEU A 25 -17.77 -16.74 0.67
N GLU A 26 -18.69 -17.18 -0.19
CA GLU A 26 -19.51 -18.36 0.04
C GLU A 26 -18.67 -19.64 0.14
N ALA A 27 -17.68 -19.80 -0.74
CA ALA A 27 -16.72 -20.91 -0.69
C ALA A 27 -15.87 -20.91 0.61
N ALA A 28 -15.66 -19.74 1.22
CA ALA A 28 -15.03 -19.58 2.53
C ALA A 28 -16.00 -19.78 3.72
N GLY A 29 -17.20 -20.31 3.47
CA GLY A 29 -18.22 -20.55 4.49
C GLY A 29 -19.05 -19.32 4.88
N GLY A 30 -18.98 -18.25 4.09
CA GLY A 30 -19.71 -17.02 4.31
C GLY A 30 -19.01 -16.06 5.28
N ALA A 31 -19.50 -14.82 5.31
CA ALA A 31 -19.05 -13.80 6.24
C ALA A 31 -19.58 -14.02 7.66
N THR A 32 -18.78 -13.65 8.67
CA THR A 32 -19.24 -13.61 10.06
C THR A 32 -20.12 -12.39 10.33
N ALA A 33 -20.80 -12.35 11.47
CA ALA A 33 -21.62 -11.19 11.87
C ALA A 33 -20.80 -9.91 12.11
N GLU A 34 -19.48 -10.04 12.29
CA GLU A 34 -18.56 -8.92 12.46
C GLU A 34 -17.97 -8.42 11.14
N ALA A 35 -18.36 -9.00 9.99
CA ALA A 35 -17.83 -8.62 8.69
C ALA A 35 -18.46 -7.33 8.15
N ASP A 36 -17.62 -6.43 7.65
CA ASP A 36 -18.07 -5.28 6.84
C ASP A 36 -18.03 -5.63 5.35
N LEU A 37 -19.14 -6.14 4.84
CA LEU A 37 -19.30 -6.45 3.43
C LEU A 37 -19.45 -5.22 2.55
N ALA A 38 -19.84 -4.07 3.11
CA ALA A 38 -20.01 -2.84 2.34
C ALA A 38 -18.65 -2.29 1.88
N ALA A 39 -17.57 -2.65 2.57
CA ALA A 39 -16.20 -2.35 2.19
C ALA A 39 -15.69 -3.20 0.99
N LEU A 40 -16.42 -4.22 0.55
CA LEU A 40 -16.04 -5.11 -0.54
C LEU A 40 -16.88 -4.90 -1.80
N ASN A 41 -16.24 -4.88 -2.96
CA ASN A 41 -16.94 -5.00 -4.23
C ASN A 41 -17.30 -6.48 -4.50
N LEU A 42 -18.42 -6.93 -3.92
CA LEU A 42 -18.90 -8.32 -4.05
C LEU A 42 -19.16 -8.76 -5.49
N ALA A 43 -19.39 -7.81 -6.39
CA ALA A 43 -19.62 -8.07 -7.81
C ALA A 43 -18.33 -8.19 -8.64
N ARG A 44 -17.15 -7.85 -8.09
CA ARG A 44 -15.88 -7.97 -8.79
C ARG A 44 -15.59 -9.44 -9.13
N THR A 45 -15.08 -9.71 -10.35
CA THR A 45 -14.56 -11.02 -10.73
C THR A 45 -13.25 -11.30 -10.01
N VAL A 46 -13.07 -12.51 -9.50
CA VAL A 46 -11.83 -12.90 -8.82
C VAL A 46 -10.76 -13.30 -9.83
N THR A 47 -9.50 -13.09 -9.46
CA THR A 47 -8.34 -13.54 -10.25
C THR A 47 -7.63 -14.66 -9.50
N ASP A 48 -7.05 -15.62 -10.23
CA ASP A 48 -6.21 -16.62 -9.59
C ASP A 48 -4.99 -15.98 -8.91
N GLY A 49 -4.57 -16.57 -7.80
CA GLY A 49 -3.50 -16.00 -6.96
C GLY A 49 -3.87 -14.75 -6.14
N GLU A 50 -5.08 -14.21 -6.27
CA GLU A 50 -5.53 -13.06 -5.46
C GLU A 50 -5.80 -13.46 -3.99
N GLN A 51 -5.62 -12.49 -3.09
CA GLN A 51 -6.08 -12.54 -1.70
C GLN A 51 -7.28 -11.61 -1.47
N ILE A 52 -8.34 -12.14 -0.89
CA ILE A 52 -9.52 -11.38 -0.44
C ILE A 52 -9.47 -11.27 1.07
N VAL A 53 -9.45 -10.04 1.59
CA VAL A 53 -9.52 -9.74 3.01
C VAL A 53 -10.94 -9.27 3.33
N VAL A 54 -11.62 -9.94 4.25
CA VAL A 54 -12.95 -9.53 4.73
C VAL A 54 -12.77 -8.75 6.03
N PRO A 55 -12.97 -7.42 6.03
CA PRO A 55 -12.67 -6.56 7.18
C PRO A 55 -13.75 -6.63 8.26
N ARG A 56 -13.43 -6.09 9.43
CA ARG A 56 -14.43 -5.61 10.40
C ARG A 56 -14.84 -4.16 10.10
N PRO A 57 -16.01 -3.70 10.58
CA PRO A 57 -16.38 -2.28 10.51
C PRO A 57 -15.28 -1.38 11.09
N GLY A 58 -14.80 -0.43 10.29
CA GLY A 58 -13.72 0.50 10.67
C GLY A 58 -12.29 0.00 10.41
N GLU A 59 -12.13 -1.21 9.86
CA GLU A 59 -10.85 -1.73 9.38
C GLU A 59 -10.68 -1.44 7.89
N ALA A 60 -9.58 -0.80 7.50
CA ALA A 60 -9.29 -0.52 6.09
C ALA A 60 -8.86 -1.80 5.37
N VAL A 61 -9.56 -2.17 4.30
CA VAL A 61 -9.18 -3.31 3.45
C VAL A 61 -8.01 -2.89 2.56
N PRO A 62 -6.89 -3.62 2.53
CA PRO A 62 -5.94 -3.49 1.43
C PRO A 62 -6.69 -3.84 0.14
N ALA A 63 -6.70 -2.93 -0.83
CA ALA A 63 -7.43 -3.14 -2.09
C ALA A 63 -6.96 -4.43 -2.78
N ALA A 64 -7.83 -5.45 -2.81
CA ALA A 64 -7.57 -6.68 -3.52
C ALA A 64 -7.71 -6.45 -5.04
N GLY A 65 -6.58 -6.52 -5.72
CA GLY A 65 -6.40 -6.48 -7.17
C GLY A 65 -4.92 -6.67 -7.49
N PRO A 66 -4.53 -6.97 -8.75
CA PRO A 66 -3.14 -6.79 -9.15
C PRO A 66 -2.81 -5.33 -8.86
N ALA A 67 -1.79 -5.11 -8.05
CA ALA A 67 -1.36 -3.78 -7.67
C ALA A 67 -1.11 -2.94 -8.94
N ALA A 68 -2.05 -2.06 -9.29
CA ALA A 68 -1.62 -0.68 -9.48
C ALA A 68 -0.96 -0.30 -8.14
N PRO A 69 0.24 0.29 -8.13
CA PRO A 69 0.92 0.62 -6.89
C PRO A 69 0.05 1.61 -6.11
N ALA A 70 -0.83 1.08 -5.28
CA ALA A 70 -1.52 1.81 -4.23
C ALA A 70 -0.46 1.98 -3.15
N ALA A 71 0.05 3.21 -3.09
CA ALA A 71 0.81 3.83 -2.01
C ALA A 71 0.84 2.95 -0.75
N GLY A 72 1.88 2.11 -0.69
CA GLY A 72 2.00 1.02 0.28
C GLY A 72 2.60 1.52 1.58
N ALA A 73 1.80 1.40 2.63
CA ALA A 73 2.19 1.34 4.03
C ALA A 73 3.63 0.82 4.24
N THR A 74 4.47 1.67 4.83
CA THR A 74 5.82 1.35 5.31
C THR A 74 5.76 0.45 6.54
N ALA A 75 5.54 -0.84 6.32
CA ALA A 75 5.99 -1.87 7.25
C ALA A 75 7.50 -2.12 7.01
N GLY A 76 8.34 -1.32 7.67
CA GLY A 76 9.76 -1.63 7.94
C GLY A 76 10.75 -1.69 6.77
N GLY A 77 10.36 -1.30 5.55
CA GLY A 77 11.27 -1.15 4.41
C GLY A 77 11.64 0.32 4.19
N ALA A 78 12.91 0.60 3.91
CA ALA A 78 13.37 1.93 3.56
C ALA A 78 12.59 2.47 2.33
N VAL A 79 12.10 3.71 2.42
CA VAL A 79 11.39 4.44 1.36
C VAL A 79 12.34 4.68 0.20
N ASP A 80 11.93 4.25 -0.99
CA ASP A 80 12.71 4.40 -2.20
C ASP A 80 12.52 5.82 -2.77
N LEU A 81 13.56 6.65 -2.79
CA LEU A 81 13.46 8.05 -3.23
C LEU A 81 13.08 8.18 -4.72
N ASN A 82 13.43 7.16 -5.52
CA ASN A 82 13.19 7.16 -6.96
C ASN A 82 11.80 6.60 -7.32
N ALA A 83 11.22 5.75 -6.47
CA ALA A 83 9.91 5.15 -6.70
C ALA A 83 8.78 5.71 -5.81
N ALA A 84 9.11 6.37 -4.70
CA ALA A 84 8.13 6.94 -3.79
C ALA A 84 7.37 8.12 -4.41
N ASP A 85 6.10 8.21 -4.06
CA ASP A 85 5.22 9.34 -4.32
C ASP A 85 5.31 10.36 -3.17
N ALA A 86 4.75 11.56 -3.38
CA ALA A 86 4.78 12.62 -2.39
C ALA A 86 4.14 12.19 -1.04
N THR A 87 3.12 11.34 -1.08
CA THR A 87 2.47 10.83 0.13
C THR A 87 3.37 9.88 0.93
N ALA A 88 4.12 8.99 0.27
CA ALA A 88 5.08 8.12 0.96
C ALA A 88 6.26 8.93 1.54
N LEU A 89 6.70 9.99 0.85
CA LEU A 89 7.75 10.88 1.34
C LEU A 89 7.29 11.73 2.54
N ASP A 90 6.03 12.18 2.55
CA ASP A 90 5.41 12.90 3.69
C ASP A 90 5.30 12.06 4.97
N ALA A 91 5.36 10.73 4.86
CA ALA A 91 5.40 9.85 6.02
C ALA A 91 6.76 9.85 6.75
N LEU A 92 7.80 10.46 6.18
CA LEU A 92 9.14 10.50 6.76
C LEU A 92 9.25 11.59 7.85
N PRO A 93 9.98 11.33 8.95
CA PRO A 93 10.16 12.30 10.02
C PRO A 93 10.84 13.57 9.49
N GLY A 94 10.17 14.71 9.66
CA GLY A 94 10.70 16.01 9.22
C GLY A 94 10.48 16.33 7.74
N ILE A 95 9.88 15.43 6.96
CA ILE A 95 9.40 15.70 5.59
C ILE A 95 7.90 15.94 5.67
N GLY A 96 7.47 17.18 5.45
CA GLY A 96 6.06 17.51 5.28
C GLY A 96 5.63 17.53 3.82
N PRO A 97 4.35 17.81 3.51
CA PRO A 97 3.82 17.73 2.15
C PRO A 97 4.56 18.67 1.18
N VAL A 98 4.96 19.84 1.66
CA VAL A 98 5.72 20.83 0.88
C VAL A 98 7.14 20.35 0.54
N LEU A 99 7.78 19.59 1.44
CA LEU A 99 9.11 19.02 1.19
C LEU A 99 9.01 17.78 0.30
N ALA A 100 8.00 16.95 0.52
CA ALA A 100 7.73 15.79 -0.32
C ALA A 100 7.53 16.18 -1.79
N GLU A 101 6.71 17.21 -2.07
CA GLU A 101 6.54 17.70 -3.44
C GLU A 101 7.84 18.26 -4.03
N ARG A 102 8.70 18.91 -3.22
CA ARG A 102 10.01 19.38 -3.68
C ARG A 102 10.97 18.26 -4.01
N ILE A 103 10.95 17.15 -3.26
CA ILE A 103 11.78 15.98 -3.56
C ILE A 103 11.39 15.40 -4.92
N VAL A 104 10.08 15.28 -5.19
CA VAL A 104 9.56 14.82 -6.48
C VAL A 104 9.97 15.78 -7.60
N ALA A 105 9.76 17.09 -7.42
CA ALA A 105 10.16 18.09 -8.41
C ALA A 105 11.68 18.08 -8.66
N TRP A 106 12.49 17.99 -7.61
CA TRP A 106 13.94 17.91 -7.73
C TRP A 106 14.36 16.69 -8.57
N ARG A 107 13.70 15.54 -8.36
CA ARG A 107 13.94 14.31 -9.14
C ARG A 107 13.56 14.48 -10.62
N ASP A 108 12.47 15.17 -10.90
CA ASP A 108 12.03 15.43 -12.27
C ASP A 108 12.95 16.43 -12.99
N GLU A 109 13.54 17.39 -12.26
CA GLU A 109 14.41 18.43 -12.81
C GLU A 109 15.88 18.01 -12.91
N ASN A 110 16.42 17.30 -11.91
CA ASN A 110 17.83 16.92 -11.81
C ASN A 110 18.08 15.46 -12.20
N GLY A 111 17.02 14.65 -12.28
CA GLY A 111 17.09 13.22 -12.55
C GLY A 111 16.98 12.36 -11.27
N PRO A 112 17.11 11.03 -11.42
CA PRO A 112 17.01 10.11 -10.29
C PRO A 112 18.12 10.35 -9.27
N PHE A 113 17.80 10.18 -7.98
CA PHE A 113 18.78 10.18 -6.90
C PHE A 113 19.74 8.99 -7.08
N THR A 114 21.04 9.26 -7.01
CA THR A 114 22.09 8.24 -7.05
C THR A 114 22.59 7.86 -5.67
N THR A 115 22.39 8.75 -4.70
CA THR A 115 22.79 8.60 -3.30
C THR A 115 21.76 9.27 -2.38
N VAL A 116 21.70 8.84 -1.13
CA VAL A 116 20.81 9.43 -0.13
C VAL A 116 21.24 10.85 0.24
N ASP A 117 22.53 11.17 0.18
CA ASP A 117 23.08 12.49 0.50
C ASP A 117 22.56 13.60 -0.44
N GLU A 118 22.13 13.27 -1.66
CA GLU A 118 21.54 14.21 -2.61
C GLU A 118 20.20 14.82 -2.12
N LEU A 119 19.54 14.21 -1.14
CA LEU A 119 18.41 14.86 -0.45
C LEU A 119 18.83 16.19 0.19
N GLY A 120 20.09 16.35 0.59
CA GLY A 120 20.62 17.61 1.11
C GLY A 120 20.68 18.75 0.08
N GLU A 121 20.61 18.44 -1.22
CA GLU A 121 20.54 19.44 -2.29
C GLU A 121 19.11 19.96 -2.49
N VAL A 122 18.10 19.27 -1.95
CA VAL A 122 16.71 19.70 -1.99
C VAL A 122 16.52 20.88 -1.04
N SER A 123 16.07 22.01 -1.60
CA SER A 123 15.82 23.23 -0.84
C SER A 123 14.81 22.99 0.29
N GLY A 124 15.27 23.14 1.53
CA GLY A 124 14.47 22.95 2.75
C GLY A 124 14.77 21.67 3.53
N ILE A 125 15.59 20.75 2.99
CA ILE A 125 16.12 19.60 3.72
C ILE A 125 17.44 20.01 4.37
N GLY A 126 17.39 20.22 5.68
CA GLY A 126 18.59 20.52 6.48
C GLY A 126 19.32 19.25 6.93
N PRO A 127 20.54 19.37 7.48
CA PRO A 127 21.32 18.23 7.97
C PRO A 127 20.62 17.46 9.10
N ALA A 128 19.75 18.12 9.86
CA ALA A 128 18.94 17.47 10.90
C ALA A 128 17.90 16.51 10.28
N VAL A 129 17.12 16.98 9.30
CA VAL A 129 16.11 16.17 8.61
C VAL A 129 16.78 15.03 7.85
N LEU A 130 17.89 15.33 7.15
CA LEU A 130 18.65 14.31 6.43
C LEU A 130 19.13 13.18 7.36
N ALA A 131 19.62 13.52 8.55
CA ALA A 131 20.08 12.53 9.52
C ALA A 131 18.95 11.63 10.03
N ASP A 132 17.74 12.17 10.23
CA ASP A 132 16.58 11.42 10.70
C ASP A 132 16.01 10.48 9.63
N VAL A 133 16.08 10.88 8.35
CA VAL A 133 15.52 10.08 7.24
C VAL A 133 16.52 9.11 6.62
N ARG A 134 17.84 9.31 6.77
CA ARG A 134 18.86 8.50 6.06
C ARG A 134 18.71 6.99 6.25
N ASP A 135 18.31 6.56 7.45
CA ASP A 135 18.19 5.14 7.82
C ASP A 135 16.81 4.58 7.42
N LEU A 136 15.92 5.45 6.93
CA LEU A 136 14.56 5.16 6.50
C LEU A 136 14.39 5.27 4.98
N VAL A 137 15.43 5.64 4.22
CA VAL A 137 15.35 5.85 2.78
C VAL A 137 16.45 5.09 2.02
N ARG A 138 16.20 4.81 0.74
CA ARG A 138 17.12 4.18 -0.21
C ARG A 138 16.97 4.81 -1.60
N VAL A 139 17.96 4.59 -2.46
CA VAL A 139 17.96 5.01 -3.89
C VAL A 139 17.87 3.83 -4.84
#